data_AF-A0A1I0J4H5-F1
#
_entry.id   AF-A0A1I0J4H5-F1
#
_cell.length_a   1.000
_cell.length_b   1.000
_cell.length_c   1.000
_cell.angle_alpha   90.00
_cell.angle_beta   90.00
_cell.angle_gamma   90.00
#
_symmetry.space_group_name_H-M   'P 1'
#
loop_
_entity.id
_entity.type
_entity.pdbx_description
1 polymer ?
#
loop_
_entity_poly.entity_id
_entity_poly.type
_entity_poly.pdbx_seq_one_letter_code
_entity_poly.pdbx_strand_id
1 'polypeptide(L)'
;MNNKPVLLEPACLKTLTAVEAHPNRSNQHEFNGVAALKTIFGTDKSKHVGRFSVRGSTVVDEVTVTWYESRESSPTRSEYRLYFQTNAVMALAVAGDDILIGLDKRGVLNFILMK
;
A
#
# COMPACT_ATOMS: atom_id res chain seq x y z
N MET A 1 14.70 16.98 -0.03
CA MET A 1 13.65 16.41 -0.90
C MET A 1 14.24 15.26 -1.69
N ASN A 2 13.63 14.07 -1.66
CA ASN A 2 14.16 12.93 -2.41
C ASN A 2 13.54 12.88 -3.82
N ASN A 3 14.29 13.41 -4.80
CA ASN A 3 13.86 13.50 -6.21
C ASN A 3 14.55 12.48 -7.12
N LYS A 4 15.35 11.56 -6.54
CA LYS A 4 16.04 10.53 -7.33
C LYS A 4 15.04 9.55 -7.95
N PRO A 5 15.28 9.04 -9.17
CA PRO A 5 14.46 7.98 -9.72
C PRO A 5 14.35 6.80 -8.74
N VAL A 6 13.18 6.16 -8.69
CA VAL A 6 12.96 4.94 -7.91
C VAL A 6 12.68 3.82 -8.89
N LEU A 7 13.40 2.72 -8.72
CA LEU A 7 13.22 1.50 -9.51
C LEU A 7 12.52 0.49 -8.62
N LEU A 8 11.31 0.10 -8.99
CA LEU A 8 10.53 -0.92 -8.31
C LEU A 8 10.09 -1.99 -9.33
N GLU A 9 10.25 -3.26 -8.97
CA GLU A 9 9.83 -4.39 -9.79
C GLU A 9 9.56 -5.62 -8.91
N PRO A 10 8.36 -6.23 -8.99
CA PRO A 10 7.14 -5.69 -9.61
C PRO A 10 6.64 -4.42 -8.91
N ALA A 11 5.84 -3.62 -9.63
CA ALA A 11 5.27 -2.37 -9.12
C ALA A 11 3.81 -2.17 -9.56
N CYS A 12 3.06 -1.45 -8.72
CA CYS A 12 1.67 -1.10 -8.93
C CYS A 12 1.48 0.39 -8.60
N LEU A 13 0.95 1.15 -9.56
CA LEU A 13 0.48 2.51 -9.34
C LEU A 13 -1.03 2.47 -9.08
N LYS A 14 -1.49 3.13 -8.02
CA LYS A 14 -2.90 3.17 -7.66
C LYS A 14 -3.32 4.58 -7.23
N THR A 15 -4.43 5.06 -7.75
CA THR A 15 -5.10 6.25 -7.23
C THR A 15 -5.89 5.89 -5.97
N LEU A 16 -5.77 6.69 -4.92
CA LEU A 16 -6.43 6.47 -3.64
C LEU A 16 -7.90 6.86 -3.70
N THR A 17 -8.76 5.93 -3.31
CA THR A 17 -10.18 6.22 -3.09
C THR A 17 -10.38 6.89 -1.73
N ALA A 18 -11.55 7.50 -1.52
CA ALA A 18 -11.87 8.14 -0.25
C ALA A 18 -11.80 7.17 0.96
N VAL A 19 -12.11 5.89 0.77
CA VAL A 19 -12.07 4.88 1.84
C VAL A 19 -10.64 4.45 2.21
N GLU A 20 -9.69 4.55 1.27
CA GLU A 20 -8.28 4.18 1.47
C GLU A 20 -7.44 5.37 1.98
N ALA A 21 -7.86 6.61 1.67
CA ALA A 21 -7.14 7.82 2.06
C ALA A 21 -7.55 8.38 3.43
N HIS A 22 -8.79 8.14 3.89
CA HIS A 22 -9.32 8.74 5.12
C HIS A 22 -9.54 7.73 6.25
N PRO A 23 -8.53 7.46 7.09
CA PRO A 23 -8.67 6.54 8.22
C PRO A 23 -9.69 7.02 9.27
N ASN A 24 -9.98 8.32 9.36
CA ASN A 24 -10.99 8.85 10.28
C ASN A 24 -12.44 8.69 9.78
N ARG A 25 -12.63 8.40 8.48
CA ARG A 25 -13.95 8.10 7.88
C ARG A 25 -14.18 6.59 7.76
N SER A 26 -13.11 5.80 7.87
CA SER A 26 -13.10 4.36 7.63
C SER A 26 -12.14 3.73 8.61
N ASN A 27 -12.63 2.89 9.53
CA ASN A 27 -11.79 2.09 10.45
C ASN A 27 -10.83 1.11 9.73
N GLN A 28 -10.62 1.26 8.43
CA GLN A 28 -9.87 0.36 7.57
C GLN A 28 -8.59 1.07 7.12
N HIS A 29 -7.49 0.74 7.77
CA HIS A 29 -6.14 1.05 7.28
C HIS A 29 -5.76 0.04 6.19
N GLU A 30 -6.51 0.03 5.08
CA GLU A 30 -6.39 -1.01 4.06
C GLU A 30 -6.42 -0.43 2.65
N PHE A 31 -5.61 -1.01 1.77
CA PHE A 31 -5.80 -0.87 0.32
C PHE A 31 -6.64 -2.03 -0.21
N ASN A 32 -7.45 -1.74 -1.23
CA ASN A 32 -8.16 -2.78 -1.96
C ASN A 32 -7.17 -3.66 -2.73
N GLY A 33 -7.29 -4.97 -2.59
CA GLY A 33 -6.44 -5.94 -3.30
C GLY A 33 -6.82 -6.04 -4.77
N VAL A 34 -6.25 -5.14 -5.57
CA VAL A 34 -6.36 -5.19 -7.04
C VAL A 34 -5.46 -6.27 -7.63
N ALA A 35 -5.73 -6.68 -8.88
CA ALA A 35 -4.97 -7.73 -9.57
C ALA A 35 -3.45 -7.48 -9.60
N ALA A 36 -3.04 -6.21 -9.71
CA ALA A 36 -1.63 -5.83 -9.67
C ALA A 36 -0.99 -6.11 -8.29
N LEU A 37 -1.68 -5.80 -7.17
CA LEU A 37 -1.18 -6.14 -5.84
C LEU A 37 -1.14 -7.66 -5.63
N LYS A 38 -2.13 -8.40 -6.15
CA LYS A 38 -2.10 -9.86 -6.15
C LYS A 38 -0.91 -10.43 -6.94
N THR A 39 -0.46 -9.76 -7.99
CA THR A 39 0.75 -10.14 -8.73
C THR A 39 2.02 -9.94 -7.89
N ILE A 40 2.04 -8.93 -7.02
CA ILE A 40 3.17 -8.65 -6.12
C ILE A 40 3.20 -9.63 -4.93
N PHE A 41 2.05 -9.88 -4.30
CA PHE A 41 1.98 -10.63 -3.03
C PHE A 41 1.54 -12.09 -3.17
N GLY A 42 1.02 -12.50 -4.33
CA GLY A 42 0.44 -13.81 -4.54
C GLY A 42 -0.93 -13.98 -3.88
N THR A 43 -1.31 -15.23 -3.64
CA THR A 43 -2.58 -15.62 -2.99
C THR A 43 -2.45 -15.84 -1.50
N ASP A 44 -1.24 -16.12 -1.02
CA ASP A 44 -1.02 -16.56 0.35
C ASP A 44 -0.97 -15.37 1.30
N LYS A 45 -1.53 -15.56 2.49
CA LYS A 45 -1.43 -14.56 3.55
C LYS A 45 0.04 -14.31 3.89
N SER A 46 0.45 -13.05 3.89
CA SER A 46 1.84 -12.67 4.15
C SER A 46 1.95 -11.36 4.91
N LYS A 47 3.07 -11.20 5.64
CA LYS A 47 3.36 -10.03 6.47
C LYS A 47 4.72 -9.47 6.07
N HIS A 48 4.79 -8.15 5.88
CA HIS A 48 5.96 -7.44 5.37
C HIS A 48 6.23 -6.20 6.21
N VAL A 49 7.47 -5.72 6.21
CA VAL A 49 7.77 -4.34 6.62
C VAL A 49 7.63 -3.46 5.38
N GLY A 50 6.68 -2.54 5.42
CA GLY A 50 6.43 -1.56 4.36
C GLY A 50 7.09 -0.24 4.69
N ARG A 51 7.93 0.25 3.77
CA ARG A 51 8.54 1.58 3.85
C ARG A 51 7.69 2.60 3.11
N PHE A 52 6.99 3.44 3.86
CA PHE A 52 6.15 4.51 3.34
C PHE A 52 6.96 5.80 3.19
N SER A 53 6.73 6.57 2.13
CA SER A 53 7.32 7.90 1.96
C SER A 53 6.46 8.81 1.08
N VAL A 54 6.63 10.13 1.24
CA VAL A 54 6.03 11.12 0.33
C VAL A 54 7.08 11.59 -0.68
N ARG A 55 6.76 11.51 -1.97
CA ARG A 55 7.64 11.94 -3.05
C ARG A 55 7.97 13.43 -2.91
N GLY A 56 9.25 13.79 -3.05
CA GLY A 56 9.69 15.18 -2.88
C GLY A 56 9.72 15.66 -1.42
N SER A 57 9.38 14.84 -0.43
CA SER A 57 9.43 15.21 1.00
C SER A 57 10.57 14.51 1.75
N THR A 58 10.70 14.81 3.04
CA THR A 58 11.51 14.03 4.01
C THR A 58 10.65 13.10 4.87
N VAL A 59 9.32 13.16 4.73
CA VAL A 59 8.39 12.29 5.48
C VAL A 59 8.54 10.84 5.01
N VAL A 60 8.88 9.98 5.96
CA VAL A 60 9.08 8.54 5.81
C VAL A 60 8.56 7.84 7.06
N ASP A 61 8.05 6.63 6.91
CA ASP A 61 7.66 5.78 8.02
C ASP A 61 7.84 4.31 7.64
N GLU A 62 8.11 3.45 8.61
CA GLU A 62 8.24 2.01 8.40
C GLU A 62 7.27 1.27 9.31
N VAL A 63 6.30 0.60 8.70
CA VAL A 63 5.23 -0.07 9.43
C VAL A 63 5.00 -1.48 8.93
N THR A 64 4.36 -2.30 9.76
CA THR A 64 3.89 -3.61 9.32
C THR A 64 2.78 -3.46 8.29
N VAL A 65 2.85 -4.29 7.24
CA VAL A 65 1.81 -4.47 6.24
C VAL A 65 1.43 -5.95 6.16
N THR A 66 0.14 -6.25 6.06
CA THR A 66 -0.39 -7.63 5.97
C THR A 66 -1.26 -7.77 4.74
N TRP A 67 -0.90 -8.70 3.85
CA TRP A 67 -1.72 -9.13 2.72
C TRP A 67 -2.53 -10.36 3.14
N TYR A 68 -3.83 -10.35 2.87
CA TYR A 68 -4.73 -11.46 3.21
C TYR A 68 -5.98 -11.43 2.33
N GLU A 69 -6.68 -12.56 2.30
CA GLU A 69 -8.02 -12.66 1.73
C GLU A 69 -9.05 -12.36 2.83
N SER A 70 -9.80 -11.27 2.70
CA SER A 70 -10.80 -10.86 3.71
C SER A 70 -12.03 -11.76 3.73
N ARG A 71 -12.16 -12.64 2.73
CA ARG A 71 -13.25 -13.61 2.56
C ARG A 71 -12.76 -15.06 2.54
N GLU A 72 -11.74 -15.40 3.33
CA GLU A 72 -11.22 -16.79 3.44
C GLU A 72 -12.32 -17.84 3.69
N SER A 73 -13.45 -17.46 4.32
CA SER A 73 -14.59 -18.34 4.59
C SER A 73 -15.68 -18.37 3.51
N SER A 74 -15.56 -17.59 2.43
CA SER A 74 -16.56 -17.51 1.36
C SER A 74 -16.20 -18.41 0.18
N PRO A 75 -17.01 -19.43 -0.15
CA PRO A 75 -16.68 -20.38 -1.22
C PRO A 75 -16.79 -19.80 -2.64
N THR A 76 -17.37 -18.61 -2.83
CA THR A 76 -17.69 -18.07 -4.16
C THR A 76 -17.09 -16.69 -4.45
N ARG A 77 -16.51 -16.03 -3.46
CA ARG A 77 -15.99 -14.66 -3.62
C ARG A 77 -14.65 -14.50 -2.93
N SER A 78 -13.62 -14.20 -3.73
CA SER A 78 -12.34 -13.74 -3.24
C SER A 78 -12.29 -12.22 -3.16
N GLU A 79 -11.81 -11.71 -2.04
CA GLU A 79 -11.57 -10.28 -1.83
C GLU A 79 -10.26 -10.15 -1.07
N TYR A 80 -9.23 -9.61 -1.71
CA TYR A 80 -7.94 -9.41 -1.05
C TYR A 80 -7.83 -8.00 -0.50
N ARG A 81 -7.12 -7.86 0.61
CA ARG A 81 -6.88 -6.58 1.29
C ARG A 81 -5.42 -6.49 1.72
N LEU A 82 -4.88 -5.28 1.64
CA LEU A 82 -3.54 -4.96 2.11
C LEU A 82 -3.65 -4.01 3.30
N TYR A 83 -3.66 -4.58 4.49
CA TYR A 83 -3.71 -3.81 5.74
C TYR A 83 -2.35 -3.22 6.07
N PHE A 84 -2.31 -1.98 6.55
CA PHE A 84 -1.13 -1.30 7.05
C PHE A 84 -1.41 -0.69 8.42
N GLN A 85 -0.39 -0.51 9.26
CA GLN A 85 -0.58 0.23 10.52
C GLN A 85 -0.65 1.74 10.26
N THR A 86 -1.25 2.49 11.19
CA THR A 86 -1.21 3.96 11.20
C THR A 86 0.22 4.46 10.99
N ASN A 87 0.40 5.37 10.04
CA ASN A 87 1.70 5.91 9.69
C ASN A 87 1.59 7.37 9.24
N ALA A 88 2.70 8.11 9.39
CA ALA A 88 2.74 9.55 9.11
C ALA A 88 2.49 9.89 7.63
N VAL A 89 2.77 8.98 6.70
CA VAL A 89 2.60 9.20 5.26
C VAL A 89 1.13 9.12 4.87
N MET A 90 0.43 8.09 5.33
CA MET A 90 -1.00 7.92 5.06
C MET A 90 -1.86 8.95 5.80
N ALA A 91 -1.36 9.55 6.89
CA ALA A 91 -2.01 10.70 7.52
C ALA A 91 -2.05 11.96 6.63
N LEU A 92 -1.19 12.04 5.61
CA LEU A 92 -1.16 13.14 4.64
C LEU A 92 -1.94 12.84 3.35
N ALA A 93 -2.32 11.58 3.13
CA ALA A 93 -2.98 11.15 1.91
C ALA A 93 -4.42 11.67 1.85
N VAL A 94 -4.86 12.06 0.64
CA VAL A 94 -6.25 12.41 0.35
C VAL A 94 -6.76 11.61 -0.84
N ALA A 95 -8.10 11.53 -0.98
CA ALA A 95 -8.71 10.90 -2.15
C ALA A 95 -8.22 11.59 -3.43
N GLY A 96 -7.82 10.79 -4.43
CA GLY A 96 -7.25 11.28 -5.68
C GLY A 96 -5.72 11.37 -5.70
N ASP A 97 -5.03 11.30 -4.55
CA ASP A 97 -3.57 11.13 -4.53
C ASP A 97 -3.19 9.76 -5.14
N ASP A 98 -2.02 9.69 -5.77
CA ASP A 98 -1.49 8.43 -6.29
C ASP A 98 -0.49 7.81 -5.32
N ILE A 99 -0.52 6.49 -5.19
CA ILE A 99 0.47 5.73 -4.42
C ILE A 99 1.12 4.66 -5.31
N LEU A 100 2.45 4.67 -5.36
CA LEU A 100 3.24 3.64 -6.01
C LEU A 100 3.67 2.60 -4.97
N ILE A 101 3.37 1.32 -5.23
CA ILE A 101 3.63 0.19 -4.35
C ILE A 101 4.49 -0.83 -5.09
N GLY A 102 5.61 -1.27 -4.52
CA GLY A 102 6.45 -2.26 -5.18
C GLY A 102 7.75 -2.58 -4.44
N LEU A 103 8.50 -3.55 -4.96
CA LEU A 103 9.75 -4.02 -4.35
C LEU A 103 10.96 -3.31 -4.97
N ASP A 104 11.88 -2.83 -4.14
CA ASP A 104 13.19 -2.37 -4.64
C ASP A 104 14.14 -3.56 -4.92
N LYS A 105 15.31 -3.28 -5.51
CA LYS A 105 16.34 -4.29 -5.82
C LYS A 105 16.87 -5.09 -4.61
N ARG A 106 16.55 -4.65 -3.38
CA ARG A 106 16.92 -5.34 -2.12
C ARG A 106 15.74 -6.13 -1.55
N GLY A 107 14.60 -6.16 -2.25
CA GLY A 107 13.37 -6.80 -1.77
C GLY A 107 12.62 -5.95 -0.73
N VAL A 108 12.94 -4.66 -0.57
CA VAL A 108 12.20 -3.80 0.35
C VAL A 108 10.89 -3.38 -0.31
N LEU A 109 9.78 -3.61 0.39
CA LEU A 109 8.46 -3.16 -0.04
C LEU A 109 8.31 -1.66 0.22
N ASN A 110 8.14 -0.89 -0.85
CA ASN A 110 8.01 0.56 -0.81
C ASN A 110 6.57 0.98 -1.12
N PHE A 111 6.11 2.01 -0.41
CA PHE A 111 4.86 2.73 -0.64
C PHE A 111 5.21 4.22 -0.80
N ILE A 112 4.99 4.79 -1.98
CA ILE A 112 5.41 6.14 -2.31
C ILE A 112 4.18 6.96 -2.68
N LEU A 113 3.76 7.83 -1.77
CA LEU A 113 2.67 8.77 -1.99
C LEU A 113 3.14 9.92 -2.89
N MET A 114 2.36 10.21 -3.92
CA MET A 114 2.55 11.31 -4.86
C MET A 114 1.35 12.24 -4.74
N LYS A 115 1.65 13.52 -4.56
CA LYS A 115 0.68 14.61 -4.44
C LYS A 115 0.80 15.54 -5.63
#